data_AF-A0A1W1CAV3-F1
#
_entry.id   AF-A0A1W1CAV3-F1
#
_cell.length_a   1.000
_cell.length_b   1.000
_cell.length_c   1.000
_cell.angle_alpha   90.00
_cell.angle_beta   90.00
_cell.angle_gamma   90.00
#
_symmetry.space_group_name_H-M   'P 1'
#
loop_
_entity.id
_entity.type
_entity.pdbx_description
1 polymer ?
#
loop_
_entity_poly.entity_id
_entity_poly.type
_entity_poly.pdbx_seq_one_letter_code
_entity_poly.pdbx_strand_id
1 'polypeptide(L)'
;MEIHYFEGNHDFCLQELFPDINVYSREDQPVYFKLGEKKVGMSHGDRFATGAGYDLYCRIMRSKTTLTMLKPFEKVIINDRMQKLSRKDICHTFRGFEKRVEMIMKDYADCDLVIEGHYHQARVIGNYISLPSLACQEQVAVLKEGRIEFISL
;
A
#
# COMPACT_ATOMS: atom_id res chain seq x y z
N MET A 1 -6.36 17.30 -13.24
CA MET A 1 -5.68 16.69 -12.09
C MET A 1 -5.49 15.23 -12.44
N GLU A 2 -4.27 14.73 -12.35
CA GLU A 2 -3.98 13.31 -12.56
C GLU A 2 -4.00 12.60 -11.21
N ILE A 3 -4.67 11.45 -11.13
CA ILE A 3 -4.78 10.66 -9.92
C ILE A 3 -4.28 9.25 -10.23
N HIS A 4 -3.35 8.78 -9.40
CA HIS A 4 -2.85 7.42 -9.38
C HIS A 4 -3.30 6.76 -8.07
N TYR A 5 -4.05 5.68 -8.16
CA TYR A 5 -4.53 4.91 -7.04
C TYR A 5 -3.87 3.54 -7.03
N PHE A 6 -3.23 3.21 -5.92
CA PHE A 6 -2.55 1.92 -5.72
C PHE A 6 -3.44 1.08 -4.84
N GLU A 7 -4.05 0.02 -5.40
CA GLU A 7 -4.90 -0.87 -4.62
C GLU A 7 -4.12 -1.48 -3.46
N GLY A 8 -4.72 -1.44 -2.28
CA GLY A 8 -4.14 -1.97 -1.06
C GLY A 8 -4.70 -3.32 -0.67
N ASN A 9 -4.44 -3.69 0.58
CA ASN A 9 -4.93 -4.92 1.16
C ASN A 9 -6.36 -4.81 1.74
N HIS A 10 -6.92 -3.59 1.76
CA HIS A 10 -8.26 -3.30 2.27
C HIS A 10 -9.23 -2.87 1.16
N ASP A 11 -8.71 -2.44 0.02
CA ASP A 11 -9.39 -1.76 -1.07
C ASP A 11 -8.80 -2.20 -2.42
N PHE A 12 -9.48 -3.15 -3.06
CA PHE A 12 -9.12 -3.73 -4.35
C PHE A 12 -10.36 -3.96 -5.21
N CYS A 13 -10.17 -4.26 -6.50
CA CYS A 13 -11.24 -4.29 -7.52
C CYS A 13 -11.88 -2.91 -7.76
N LEU A 14 -11.08 -1.84 -7.68
CA LEU A 14 -11.56 -0.46 -7.76
C LEU A 14 -11.57 0.12 -9.17
N GLN A 15 -10.88 -0.49 -10.14
CA GLN A 15 -10.84 0.00 -11.52
C GLN A 15 -12.24 0.13 -12.16
N GLU A 16 -13.17 -0.77 -11.82
CA GLU A 16 -14.55 -0.72 -12.32
C GLU A 16 -15.36 0.42 -11.66
N LEU A 17 -14.97 0.90 -10.48
CA LEU A 17 -15.63 1.98 -9.74
C LEU A 17 -15.09 3.38 -10.10
N PHE A 18 -13.82 3.46 -10.49
CA PHE A 18 -13.15 4.72 -10.80
C PHE A 18 -12.52 4.67 -12.21
N PRO A 19 -13.33 4.78 -13.28
CA PRO A 19 -12.83 4.66 -14.64
C PRO A 19 -11.93 5.84 -15.08
N ASP A 20 -12.04 6.98 -14.40
CA ASP A 20 -11.38 8.23 -14.81
C ASP A 20 -10.05 8.49 -14.08
N ILE A 21 -9.52 7.51 -13.35
CA ILE A 21 -8.21 7.58 -12.68
C ILE A 21 -7.36 6.36 -13.03
N ASN A 22 -6.04 6.48 -12.86
CA ASN A 22 -5.13 5.36 -13.03
C ASN A 22 -5.21 4.46 -11.78
N VAL A 23 -5.81 3.27 -11.89
CA VAL A 23 -5.85 2.30 -10.78
C VAL A 23 -4.85 1.17 -11.07
N TYR A 24 -3.96 0.90 -10.12
CA TYR A 24 -2.95 -0.15 -10.22
C TYR A 24 -3.27 -1.28 -9.25
N SER A 25 -3.55 -2.47 -9.79
CA SER A 25 -3.76 -3.65 -8.97
C SER A 25 -2.46 -4.04 -8.25
N ARG A 26 -2.56 -4.92 -7.24
CA ARG A 26 -1.38 -5.42 -6.51
C ARG A 26 -0.31 -6.02 -7.43
N GLU A 27 -0.70 -6.63 -8.56
CA GLU A 27 0.25 -7.26 -9.48
C GLU A 27 0.86 -6.29 -10.50
N ASP A 28 0.23 -5.14 -10.71
CA ASP A 28 0.77 -4.04 -11.52
C ASP A 28 1.79 -3.20 -10.73
N GLN A 29 1.90 -3.45 -9.43
CA GLN A 29 2.81 -2.75 -8.52
C GLN A 29 4.13 -3.51 -8.38
N PRO A 30 5.27 -2.80 -8.34
CA PRO A 30 5.39 -1.35 -8.27
C PRO A 30 5.22 -0.66 -9.63
N VAL A 31 4.73 0.57 -9.59
CA VAL A 31 4.70 1.46 -10.75
C VAL A 31 5.89 2.41 -10.67
N TYR A 32 6.59 2.56 -11.79
CA TYR A 32 7.78 3.40 -11.86
C TYR A 32 7.46 4.77 -12.46
N PHE A 33 7.79 5.82 -11.72
CA PHE A 33 7.69 7.21 -12.12
C PHE A 33 9.07 7.83 -12.30
N LYS A 34 9.10 9.02 -12.91
CA LYS A 34 10.28 9.86 -12.99
C LYS A 34 10.10 11.12 -12.16
N LEU A 35 11.10 11.44 -11.34
CA LEU A 35 11.23 12.72 -10.65
C LEU A 35 12.53 13.39 -11.08
N GLY A 36 12.44 14.23 -12.13
CA GLY A 36 13.62 14.65 -12.87
C GLY A 36 14.32 13.42 -13.47
N GLU A 37 15.61 13.26 -13.17
CA GLU A 37 16.40 12.09 -13.59
C GLU A 37 16.22 10.85 -12.69
N LYS A 38 15.54 10.98 -11.55
CA LYS A 38 15.37 9.89 -10.59
C LYS A 38 14.24 8.94 -11.00
N LYS A 39 14.50 7.64 -10.99
CA LYS A 39 13.48 6.59 -11.09
C LYS A 39 12.88 6.30 -9.71
N VAL A 40 11.57 6.49 -9.59
CA VAL A 40 10.82 6.32 -8.34
C VAL A 40 9.90 5.12 -8.45
N GLY A 41 10.12 4.10 -7.62
CA GLY A 41 9.21 2.96 -7.48
C GLY A 41 8.13 3.26 -6.45
N MET A 42 6.87 3.10 -6.82
CA MET A 42 5.74 3.31 -5.92
C MET A 42 4.88 2.05 -5.82
N SER A 43 4.51 1.68 -4.60
CA SER A 43 3.55 0.62 -4.33
C SER A 43 2.76 0.93 -3.06
N HIS A 44 1.70 0.18 -2.83
CA HIS A 44 0.98 0.22 -1.56
C HIS A 44 1.83 -0.33 -0.40
N GLY A 45 2.69 -1.34 -0.62
CA GLY A 45 3.61 -1.90 0.38
C GLY A 45 3.29 -3.31 0.87
N ASP A 46 2.22 -3.95 0.39
CA ASP A 46 1.82 -5.33 0.69
C ASP A 46 2.24 -6.33 -0.42
N ARG A 47 3.11 -5.93 -1.34
CA ARG A 47 3.57 -6.75 -2.48
C ARG A 47 4.79 -7.61 -2.19
N PHE A 48 5.73 -7.08 -1.40
CA PHE A 48 7.04 -7.68 -1.15
C PHE A 48 7.27 -7.96 0.33
N ALA A 49 8.15 -8.93 0.61
CA ALA A 49 8.52 -9.35 1.96
C ALA A 49 7.35 -9.74 2.89
N THR A 50 6.19 -10.13 2.33
CA THR A 50 4.96 -10.54 3.03
C THR A 50 4.87 -12.04 3.26
N GLY A 51 5.59 -12.83 2.47
CA GLY A 51 5.66 -14.30 2.57
C GLY A 51 4.56 -15.02 1.79
N ALA A 52 4.85 -16.26 1.36
CA ALA A 52 4.02 -17.00 0.41
C ALA A 52 2.57 -17.23 0.85
N GLY A 53 2.32 -17.38 2.16
CA GLY A 53 0.96 -17.54 2.69
C GLY A 53 0.10 -16.28 2.49
N TYR A 54 0.70 -15.11 2.71
CA TYR A 54 0.03 -13.83 2.48
C TYR A 54 -0.23 -13.60 0.99
N ASP A 55 0.74 -13.94 0.13
CA ASP A 55 0.59 -13.82 -1.32
C ASP A 55 -0.51 -14.74 -1.86
N LEU A 56 -0.57 -15.96 -1.36
CA LEU A 56 -1.64 -16.90 -1.70
C LEU A 56 -3.01 -16.38 -1.25
N TYR A 57 -3.11 -15.89 -0.02
CA TYR A 57 -4.34 -15.27 0.49
C TYR A 57 -4.78 -14.10 -0.40
N CYS A 58 -3.85 -13.21 -0.72
CA CYS A 58 -4.07 -12.06 -1.58
C CYS A 58 -4.60 -12.46 -2.97
N ARG A 59 -4.01 -13.47 -3.59
CA ARG A 59 -4.43 -13.99 -4.89
C ARG A 59 -5.83 -14.60 -4.84
N ILE A 60 -6.15 -15.34 -3.79
CA ILE A 60 -7.48 -15.94 -3.61
C ILE A 60 -8.54 -14.86 -3.45
N MET A 61 -8.31 -13.88 -2.57
CA MET A 61 -9.30 -12.84 -2.25
C MET A 61 -9.53 -11.85 -3.40
N ARG A 62 -8.55 -11.67 -4.29
CA ARG A 62 -8.67 -10.78 -5.46
C ARG A 62 -9.21 -11.48 -6.72
N SER A 63 -9.59 -12.76 -6.62
CA SER A 63 -10.19 -13.49 -7.75
C SER A 63 -11.68 -13.20 -7.88
N LYS A 64 -12.13 -12.86 -9.10
CA LYS A 64 -13.56 -12.67 -9.42
C LYS A 64 -14.40 -13.89 -9.05
N THR A 65 -13.87 -15.10 -9.22
CA THR A 65 -14.54 -16.34 -8.84
C THR A 65 -14.78 -16.42 -7.33
N THR A 66 -13.74 -16.18 -6.53
CA THR A 66 -13.85 -16.17 -5.06
C THR A 66 -14.86 -15.12 -4.60
N LEU A 67 -14.76 -13.90 -5.11
CA LEU A 67 -15.67 -12.81 -4.74
C LEU A 67 -17.13 -13.13 -5.10
N THR A 68 -17.35 -13.74 -6.28
CA THR A 68 -18.68 -14.18 -6.70
C THR A 68 -19.24 -15.27 -5.78
N MET A 69 -18.41 -16.24 -5.38
CA MET A 69 -18.79 -17.30 -4.45
C MET A 69 -19.08 -16.77 -3.03
N LEU A 70 -18.38 -15.73 -2.58
CA LEU A 70 -18.58 -15.13 -1.26
C LEU A 70 -19.77 -14.17 -1.21
N LYS A 71 -20.23 -13.65 -2.36
CA LYS A 71 -21.30 -12.63 -2.44
C LYS A 71 -22.57 -12.97 -1.65
N PRO A 72 -23.11 -14.22 -1.65
CA PRO A 72 -24.29 -14.57 -0.85
C PRO A 72 -24.10 -14.37 0.67
N PHE A 73 -22.85 -14.35 1.14
CA PHE A 73 -22.49 -14.21 2.55
C PHE A 73 -21.91 -12.83 2.89
N GLU A 74 -21.95 -11.87 1.96
CA GLU A 74 -21.25 -10.58 2.07
C GLU A 74 -21.57 -9.83 3.36
N LYS A 75 -22.85 -9.76 3.75
CA LYS A 75 -23.28 -9.04 4.95
C LYS A 75 -22.71 -9.64 6.23
N VAL A 76 -22.68 -10.97 6.33
CA VAL A 76 -22.13 -11.67 7.50
C VAL A 76 -20.62 -11.46 7.57
N ILE A 77 -19.94 -11.58 6.43
CA ILE A 77 -18.49 -11.36 6.32
C ILE A 77 -18.15 -9.91 6.70
N ILE A 78 -18.81 -8.92 6.11
CA ILE A 78 -18.58 -7.50 6.38
C ILE A 78 -18.79 -7.21 7.87
N ASN A 79 -19.88 -7.67 8.47
CA ASN A 79 -20.15 -7.43 9.89
C ASN A 79 -19.06 -8.03 10.80
N ASP A 80 -18.64 -9.28 10.55
CA ASP A 80 -17.54 -9.91 11.29
C ASP A 80 -16.23 -9.14 11.12
N ARG A 81 -15.91 -8.73 9.89
CA ARG A 81 -14.70 -7.96 9.60
C ARG A 81 -14.71 -6.59 10.26
N MET A 82 -15.82 -5.86 10.20
CA MET A 82 -15.97 -4.55 10.84
C MET A 82 -15.81 -4.65 12.36
N GLN A 83 -16.40 -5.67 12.99
CA GLN A 83 -16.25 -5.91 14.42
C GLN A 83 -14.79 -6.17 14.84
N LYS A 84 -14.04 -6.93 14.02
CA LYS A 84 -12.63 -7.21 14.27
C LYS A 84 -11.74 -6.00 14.01
N LEU A 85 -11.98 -5.30 12.90
CA LEU A 85 -11.17 -4.15 12.49
C LEU A 85 -11.35 -2.95 13.43
N SER A 86 -12.55 -2.72 13.95
CA SER A 86 -12.82 -1.59 14.86
C SER A 86 -12.09 -1.69 16.20
N ARG A 87 -11.56 -2.88 16.54
CA ARG A 87 -10.82 -3.14 17.80
C ARG A 87 -9.32 -3.30 17.57
N LYS A 88 -8.87 -3.27 16.32
CA LYS A 88 -7.48 -3.52 15.97
C LYS A 88 -6.66 -2.26 16.28
N ASP A 89 -5.62 -2.43 17.08
CA ASP A 89 -4.58 -1.40 17.20
C ASP A 89 -3.70 -1.41 15.94
N ILE A 90 -3.81 -0.34 15.15
CA ILE A 90 -3.08 -0.15 13.90
C ILE A 90 -1.94 0.87 14.03
N CYS A 91 -1.82 1.54 15.18
CA CYS A 91 -0.88 2.64 15.40
C CYS A 91 0.19 2.21 16.40
N HIS A 92 1.09 1.36 15.94
CA HIS A 92 2.18 0.82 16.74
C HIS A 92 3.52 0.91 16.02
N THR A 93 4.60 0.98 16.80
CA THR A 93 5.95 0.86 16.27
C THR A 93 6.17 -0.55 15.73
N PHE A 94 6.51 -0.65 14.45
CA PHE A 94 6.92 -1.93 13.87
C PHE A 94 8.38 -2.21 14.24
N ARG A 95 8.59 -3.01 15.29
CA ARG A 95 9.93 -3.47 15.68
C ARG A 95 10.57 -4.29 14.55
N GLY A 96 11.76 -3.88 14.11
CA GLY A 96 12.47 -4.52 13.00
C GLY A 96 12.04 -4.04 11.62
N PHE A 97 11.39 -2.87 11.53
CA PHE A 97 10.97 -2.29 10.26
C PHE A 97 12.14 -2.06 9.29
N GLU A 98 13.32 -1.70 9.77
CA GLU A 98 14.52 -1.52 8.93
C GLU A 98 14.90 -2.81 8.22
N LYS A 99 14.86 -3.96 8.92
CA LYS A 99 15.09 -5.27 8.30
C LYS A 99 14.00 -5.61 7.28
N ARG A 100 12.75 -5.20 7.53
CA ARG A 100 11.67 -5.33 6.56
C ARG A 100 11.97 -4.51 5.31
N VAL A 101 12.38 -3.26 5.46
CA VAL A 101 12.79 -2.38 4.35
C VAL A 101 13.96 -2.99 3.58
N GLU A 102 14.98 -3.49 4.24
CA GLU A 102 16.11 -4.18 3.59
C GLU A 102 15.67 -5.36 2.71
N MET A 103 14.66 -6.12 3.14
CA MET A 103 14.10 -7.21 2.32
C MET A 103 13.31 -6.67 1.13
N ILE A 104 12.47 -5.65 1.34
CA ILE A 104 11.66 -5.01 0.28
C ILE A 104 12.57 -4.42 -0.80
N MET A 105 13.63 -3.71 -0.41
CA MET A 105 14.52 -3.01 -1.33
C MET A 105 15.24 -3.94 -2.32
N LYS A 106 15.31 -5.25 -2.06
CA LYS A 106 15.85 -6.23 -3.02
C LYS A 106 15.02 -6.33 -4.29
N ASP A 107 13.72 -6.05 -4.20
CA ASP A 107 12.79 -6.05 -5.33
C ASP A 107 12.78 -4.69 -6.10
N TYR A 108 13.57 -3.71 -5.65
CA TYR A 108 13.67 -2.36 -6.22
C TYR A 108 15.11 -1.99 -6.65
N ALA A 109 15.93 -2.97 -7.03
CA ALA A 109 17.38 -2.79 -7.24
C ALA A 109 17.77 -1.61 -8.17
N ASP A 110 16.93 -1.26 -9.14
CA ASP A 110 17.20 -0.19 -10.11
C ASP A 110 16.46 1.13 -9.81
N CYS A 111 16.01 1.37 -8.57
CA CYS A 111 15.29 2.59 -8.20
C CYS A 111 16.14 3.53 -7.35
N ASP A 112 16.10 4.83 -7.70
CA ASP A 112 16.73 5.88 -6.91
C ASP A 112 15.92 6.22 -5.65
N LEU A 113 14.61 5.99 -5.69
CA LEU A 113 13.69 6.24 -4.58
C LEU A 113 12.55 5.21 -4.58
N VAL A 114 12.16 4.75 -3.40
CA VAL A 114 11.01 3.85 -3.21
C VAL A 114 10.05 4.49 -2.23
N ILE A 115 8.76 4.51 -2.56
CA ILE A 115 7.71 5.09 -1.74
C ILE A 115 6.61 4.05 -1.55
N GLU A 116 6.32 3.68 -0.30
CA GLU A 116 5.27 2.72 0.04
C GLU A 116 4.45 3.14 1.26
N GLY A 117 3.21 2.66 1.30
CA GLY A 117 2.31 2.78 2.46
C GLY A 117 2.33 1.54 3.35
N HIS A 118 1.13 1.02 3.64
CA HIS A 118 0.83 -0.22 4.36
C HIS A 118 1.27 -0.33 5.84
N TYR A 119 2.51 0.04 6.15
CA TYR A 119 3.12 -0.22 7.47
C TYR A 119 2.86 0.87 8.52
N HIS A 120 2.28 2.01 8.13
CA HIS A 120 1.92 3.12 9.03
C HIS A 120 3.09 3.64 9.88
N GLN A 121 4.30 3.75 9.32
CA GLN A 121 5.47 4.14 10.09
C GLN A 121 5.85 5.62 9.94
N ALA A 122 5.53 6.28 8.82
CA ALA A 122 5.93 7.67 8.53
C ALA A 122 7.45 7.89 8.71
N ARG A 123 8.27 7.13 7.98
CA ARG A 123 9.74 7.12 8.13
C ARG A 123 10.45 7.22 6.80
N VAL A 124 11.62 7.84 6.81
CA VAL A 124 12.60 7.82 5.72
C VAL A 124 13.79 6.97 6.15
N ILE A 125 14.11 5.93 5.37
CA ILE A 125 15.21 4.99 5.64
C ILE A 125 16.03 4.87 4.36
N GLY A 126 17.15 5.60 4.29
CA GLY A 126 17.94 5.69 3.05
C GLY A 126 17.09 6.30 1.92
N ASN A 127 16.92 5.55 0.84
CA ASN A 127 16.06 5.91 -0.30
C ASN A 127 14.64 5.31 -0.23
N TYR A 128 14.26 4.69 0.89
CA TYR A 128 12.91 4.20 1.12
C TYR A 128 12.10 5.17 1.96
N ILE A 129 10.85 5.43 1.55
CA ILE A 129 9.91 6.30 2.24
C ILE A 129 8.66 5.50 2.58
N SER A 130 8.43 5.33 3.89
CA SER A 130 7.16 4.84 4.41
C SER A 130 6.21 6.01 4.60
N LEU A 131 5.14 6.03 3.83
CA LEU A 131 4.09 7.04 3.91
C LEU A 131 3.38 7.01 5.27
N PRO A 132 2.91 8.16 5.76
CA PRO A 132 2.09 8.23 6.96
C PRO A 132 0.73 7.56 6.73
N SER A 133 0.17 7.01 7.79
CA SER A 133 -1.25 6.68 7.85
C SER A 133 -2.01 7.89 8.38
N LEU A 134 -3.06 8.30 7.68
CA LEU A 134 -3.90 9.40 8.14
C LEU A 134 -4.50 9.11 9.53
N ALA A 135 -4.78 7.85 9.84
CA ALA A 135 -5.37 7.47 11.13
C ALA A 135 -4.36 7.41 12.30
N CYS A 136 -3.05 7.33 12.02
CA CYS A 136 -2.04 7.18 13.06
C CYS A 136 -1.17 8.40 13.24
N GLN A 137 -0.75 9.02 12.13
CA GLN A 137 0.10 10.20 12.15
C GLN A 137 -0.64 11.49 11.81
N GLU A 138 -1.87 11.41 11.29
CA GLU A 138 -2.65 12.58 10.86
C GLU A 138 -1.88 13.46 9.86
N GLN A 139 -1.10 12.79 9.00
CA GLN A 139 -0.16 13.43 8.07
C GLN A 139 -0.37 12.93 6.66
N VAL A 140 0.04 13.78 5.71
CA VAL A 140 0.20 13.45 4.29
C VAL A 140 1.63 13.72 3.86
N ALA A 141 2.12 12.96 2.88
CA ALA A 141 3.39 13.24 2.24
C ALA A 141 3.19 14.19 1.05
N VAL A 142 3.96 15.27 1.02
CA VAL A 142 3.94 16.24 -0.08
C VAL A 142 5.36 16.38 -0.64
N LEU A 143 5.48 16.26 -1.95
CA LEU A 143 6.73 16.52 -2.65
C LEU A 143 6.81 18.02 -2.98
N LYS A 144 7.79 18.71 -2.39
CA LYS A 144 8.10 20.13 -2.69
C LYS A 144 9.58 20.27 -3.00
N GLU A 145 9.91 20.98 -4.07
CA GLU A 145 11.30 21.26 -4.47
C GLU A 145 12.19 20.00 -4.50
N GLY A 146 11.62 18.87 -4.94
CA GLY A 146 12.32 17.59 -5.04
C GLY A 146 12.55 16.86 -3.71
N ARG A 147 11.93 17.32 -2.62
CA ARG A 147 11.99 16.71 -1.28
C ARG A 147 10.60 16.35 -0.77
N ILE A 148 10.51 15.22 -0.07
CA ILE A 148 9.27 14.80 0.56
C ILE A 148 9.19 15.38 1.97
N GLU A 149 8.08 16.06 2.26
CA GLU A 149 7.72 16.60 3.56
C GLU A 149 6.48 15.87 4.06
N PHE A 150 6.46 15.49 5.35
CA PHE A 150 5.23 15.04 5.99
C PHE A 150 4.55 16.24 6.65
N ILE A 151 3.32 16.53 6.24
CA ILE A 151 2.55 17.69 6.66
C ILE A 151 1.32 17.19 7.40
N SER A 152 1.09 17.73 8.60
CA SER A 152 -0.12 17.45 9.38
C SER A 152 -1.34 18.13 8.76
N LEU A 153 -2.48 17.43 8.76
CA LEU A 153 -3.77 17.96 8.31
C LEU A 153 -4.52 18.70 9.42
#